data_AF-A0A3M2I0D1-F1
#
_entry.id   AF-A0A3M2I0D1-F1
#
_cell.length_a   1.000
_cell.length_b   1.000
_cell.length_c   1.000
_cell.angle_alpha   90.00
_cell.angle_beta   90.00
_cell.angle_gamma   90.00
#
_symmetry.space_group_name_H-M   'P 1'
#
loop_
_entity.id
_entity.type
_entity.pdbx_description
1 polymer ?
#
loop_
_entity_poly.entity_id
_entity_poly.type
_entity_poly.pdbx_seq_one_letter_code
_entity_poly.pdbx_strand_id
1 'polypeptide(L)'
;MEAPSIRLSAMNLIKPVAPPVEELIPLPENTQVLPLPGRIPIGFSGRKSVLLREFHKRTVYPVGAVLPPGYLATLRPAYATQLDAPFLPFRGYAAVGKLDNRRVVSAYAPPFVQPPSMPEYFLPLDPGPFGSTPDGSGMFPEPDMPRAGEGGLSLMLSGNFFHREDAGSVLGRVREHSGGNVRVYLIAPTPQAVRRLWEVGLKEIRPVFPSAQPTCYNRLFEKSGRDFSTLKKSLTALQQFEGNLEIGYGVFPGLTDHPTEIAAFRHLVSTFGITRVYLFNWPADPDRFVDRLHLFQLPRTHLGIRRWAEEIRGALPGVELVHTGLSTPLGRWLDGNRGATVGQSR
;
A
#
# COMPACT_ATOMS: atom_id res chain seq x y z
N MET A 1 -16.26 4.28 -23.18
CA MET A 1 -16.74 5.28 -24.16
C MET A 1 -16.32 6.63 -23.64
N GLU A 2 -15.72 7.50 -24.45
CA GLU A 2 -15.27 8.82 -24.00
C GLU A 2 -16.41 9.82 -23.99
N ALA A 3 -16.41 10.70 -22.99
CA ALA A 3 -17.20 11.91 -22.94
C ALA A 3 -16.30 13.08 -23.38
N PRO A 4 -16.33 13.51 -24.66
CA PRO A 4 -15.34 14.46 -25.20
C PRO A 4 -15.35 15.82 -24.48
N SER A 5 -16.47 16.18 -23.85
CA SER A 5 -16.64 17.39 -23.05
C SER A 5 -16.19 17.26 -21.59
N ILE A 6 -15.83 16.04 -21.14
CA ILE A 6 -15.46 15.75 -19.76
C ILE A 6 -14.00 15.34 -19.70
N ARG A 7 -13.20 16.19 -19.06
CA ARG A 7 -11.77 15.98 -18.90
C ARG A 7 -11.48 14.99 -17.76
N LEU A 8 -10.34 14.30 -17.90
CA LEU A 8 -9.76 13.48 -16.85
C LEU A 8 -9.66 14.26 -15.54
N SER A 9 -10.03 13.59 -14.46
CA SER A 9 -10.02 14.08 -13.10
C SER A 9 -9.29 13.07 -12.21
N ALA A 10 -8.68 13.59 -11.17
CA ALA A 10 -8.10 12.82 -10.09
C ALA A 10 -8.49 13.47 -8.76
N MET A 11 -8.08 12.86 -7.66
CA MET A 11 -8.34 13.37 -6.32
C MET A 11 -7.04 13.56 -5.57
N ASN A 12 -6.84 14.78 -5.08
CA ASN A 12 -5.85 15.07 -4.06
C ASN A 12 -6.56 15.14 -2.71
N LEU A 13 -6.32 14.14 -1.85
CA LEU A 13 -7.19 13.82 -0.71
C LEU A 13 -8.67 13.88 -1.13
N ILE A 14 -9.43 14.81 -0.56
CA ILE A 14 -10.88 14.97 -0.76
C ILE A 14 -11.25 15.95 -1.89
N LYS A 15 -10.26 16.58 -2.55
CA LYS A 15 -10.51 17.60 -3.57
C LYS A 15 -10.31 17.03 -4.98
N PRO A 16 -11.33 17.11 -5.86
CA PRO A 16 -11.15 16.83 -7.27
C PRO A 16 -10.17 17.84 -7.91
N VAL A 17 -9.22 17.32 -8.67
CA VAL A 17 -8.21 18.09 -9.40
C VAL A 17 -8.12 17.60 -10.84
N ALA A 18 -7.75 18.49 -11.76
CA ALA A 18 -7.25 18.05 -13.05
C ALA A 18 -5.79 17.60 -12.83
N PRO A 19 -5.43 16.35 -13.15
CA PRO A 19 -4.06 15.88 -12.97
C PRO A 19 -3.12 16.69 -13.89
N PRO A 20 -1.97 17.17 -13.37
CA PRO A 20 -0.94 17.76 -14.20
C PRO A 20 -0.43 16.75 -15.23
N VAL A 21 -0.09 17.20 -16.44
CA VAL A 21 0.35 16.30 -17.52
C VAL A 21 1.64 15.58 -17.14
N GLU A 22 2.52 16.25 -16.40
CA GLU A 22 3.78 15.71 -15.89
C GLU A 22 3.60 14.55 -14.90
N GLU A 23 2.43 14.41 -14.28
CA GLU A 23 2.07 13.30 -13.38
C GLU A 23 1.40 12.13 -14.11
N LEU A 24 1.12 12.27 -15.41
CA LEU A 24 0.49 11.24 -16.22
C LEU A 24 1.55 10.47 -17.01
N ILE A 25 1.49 9.14 -16.91
CA ILE A 25 2.26 8.24 -17.75
C ILE A 25 1.31 7.38 -18.61
N PRO A 26 1.78 6.80 -19.72
CA PRO A 26 1.06 5.74 -20.40
C PRO A 26 0.70 4.63 -19.41
N LEU A 27 -0.52 4.09 -19.50
CA LEU A 27 -0.96 3.00 -18.62
C LEU A 27 0.00 1.80 -18.76
N PRO A 28 0.73 1.40 -17.69
CA PRO A 28 1.67 0.30 -17.77
C PRO A 28 1.00 -1.03 -18.14
N GLU A 29 1.71 -1.89 -18.85
CA GLU A 29 1.29 -3.27 -19.09
C GLU A 29 1.05 -3.99 -17.75
N ASN A 30 0.08 -4.93 -17.72
CA ASN A 30 -0.35 -5.65 -16.53
C ASN A 30 -1.01 -4.81 -15.41
N THR A 31 -1.32 -3.53 -15.66
CA THR A 31 -2.16 -2.73 -14.75
C THR A 31 -3.57 -3.30 -14.70
N GLN A 32 -4.09 -3.54 -13.49
CA GLN A 32 -5.48 -3.95 -13.31
C GLN A 32 -6.35 -2.71 -13.16
N VAL A 33 -7.40 -2.59 -13.98
CA VAL A 33 -8.37 -1.50 -13.89
C VAL A 33 -9.66 -2.06 -13.32
N LEU A 34 -10.02 -1.63 -12.11
CA LEU A 34 -11.11 -2.20 -11.33
C LEU A 34 -12.25 -1.18 -11.17
N PRO A 35 -13.52 -1.61 -11.26
CA PRO A 35 -14.64 -0.75 -10.92
C PRO A 35 -14.66 -0.43 -9.41
N LEU A 36 -15.14 0.76 -9.06
CA LEU A 36 -15.31 1.21 -7.67
C LEU A 36 -16.81 1.21 -7.33
N PRO A 37 -17.39 0.10 -6.83
CA PRO A 37 -18.82 -0.02 -6.58
C PRO A 37 -19.33 0.99 -5.55
N GLY A 38 -20.58 1.43 -5.70
CA GLY A 38 -21.23 2.41 -4.80
C GLY A 38 -20.63 3.82 -4.87
N ARG A 39 -19.86 4.12 -5.92
CA ARG A 39 -19.24 5.44 -6.12
C ARG A 39 -19.65 6.02 -7.47
N ILE A 40 -19.69 7.33 -7.55
CA ILE A 40 -20.09 8.09 -8.73
C ILE A 40 -18.86 8.81 -9.27
N PRO A 41 -18.47 8.62 -10.54
CA PRO A 41 -17.30 9.29 -11.09
C PRO A 41 -17.50 10.81 -11.08
N ILE A 42 -16.44 11.52 -10.68
CA ILE A 42 -16.37 12.97 -10.82
C ILE A 42 -15.55 13.26 -12.07
N GLY A 43 -16.00 14.14 -12.96
CA GLY A 43 -15.21 14.66 -14.08
C GLY A 43 -15.17 16.19 -14.09
N PHE A 44 -14.46 16.79 -15.05
CA PHE A 44 -14.47 18.25 -15.24
C PHE A 44 -15.17 18.64 -16.53
N SER A 45 -16.23 19.46 -16.41
CA SER A 45 -16.84 20.20 -17.53
C SER A 45 -16.40 21.66 -17.45
N GLY A 46 -15.54 22.08 -18.37
CA GLY A 46 -14.81 23.35 -18.24
C GLY A 46 -14.02 23.39 -16.92
N ARG A 47 -14.26 24.40 -16.07
CA ARG A 47 -13.63 24.55 -14.75
C ARG A 47 -14.41 23.91 -13.60
N LYS A 48 -15.64 23.42 -13.85
CA LYS A 48 -16.52 22.88 -12.80
C LYS A 48 -16.37 21.36 -12.73
N SER A 49 -16.24 20.83 -11.52
CA SER A 49 -16.36 19.39 -11.27
C SER A 49 -17.82 18.98 -11.36
N VAL A 50 -18.12 17.88 -12.05
CA VAL A 50 -19.47 17.36 -12.25
C VAL A 50 -19.53 15.88 -11.86
N LEU A 51 -20.65 15.46 -11.26
CA LEU A 51 -20.95 14.06 -11.03
C LEU A 51 -21.51 13.45 -12.31
N LEU A 52 -20.94 12.33 -12.72
CA LEU A 52 -21.35 11.62 -13.94
C LEU A 52 -22.08 10.35 -13.50
N ARG A 53 -23.42 10.38 -13.52
CA ARG A 53 -24.22 9.17 -13.23
C ARG A 53 -24.45 8.35 -14.50
N GLU A 54 -24.66 9.04 -15.61
CA GLU A 54 -24.95 8.46 -16.90
C GLU A 54 -24.13 9.13 -18.00
N PHE A 55 -23.82 8.34 -19.03
CA PHE A 55 -23.23 8.82 -20.27
C PHE A 55 -23.84 8.05 -21.44
N HIS A 56 -24.40 8.74 -22.43
CA HIS A 56 -25.15 8.12 -23.54
C HIS A 56 -26.23 7.13 -23.07
N LYS A 57 -27.03 7.53 -22.07
CA LYS A 57 -28.10 6.70 -21.45
C LYS A 57 -27.61 5.38 -20.84
N ARG A 58 -26.31 5.29 -20.52
CA ARG A 58 -25.72 4.15 -19.80
C ARG A 58 -25.16 4.62 -18.48
N THR A 59 -25.41 3.88 -17.42
CA THR A 59 -24.77 4.09 -16.12
C THR A 59 -23.25 4.01 -16.28
N VAL A 60 -22.54 4.96 -15.67
CA VAL A 60 -21.08 4.97 -15.63
C VAL A 60 -20.58 4.74 -14.22
N TYR A 61 -19.44 4.07 -14.12
CA TYR A 61 -18.80 3.74 -12.85
C TYR A 61 -17.39 4.32 -12.84
N PRO A 62 -16.91 4.81 -11.68
CA PRO A 62 -15.52 5.18 -11.56
C PRO A 62 -14.67 3.90 -11.57
N VAL A 63 -13.46 4.03 -12.07
CA VAL A 63 -12.46 2.95 -12.04
C VAL A 63 -11.20 3.43 -11.35
N GLY A 64 -10.50 2.50 -10.72
CA GLY A 64 -9.16 2.73 -10.16
C GLY A 64 -8.15 1.78 -10.78
N ALA A 65 -6.93 2.25 -11.00
CA ALA A 65 -5.82 1.43 -11.46
C ALA A 65 -5.03 0.87 -10.27
N VAL A 66 -4.80 -0.44 -10.26
CA VAL A 66 -3.83 -1.11 -9.39
C VAL A 66 -2.56 -1.34 -10.20
N LEU A 67 -1.53 -0.59 -9.86
CA LEU A 67 -0.28 -0.52 -10.61
C LEU A 67 0.62 -1.75 -10.36
N PRO A 68 1.35 -2.22 -11.37
CA PRO A 68 2.37 -3.24 -11.18
C PRO A 68 3.54 -2.70 -10.32
N PRO A 69 4.44 -3.59 -9.84
CA PRO A 69 5.70 -3.18 -9.23
C PRO A 69 6.48 -2.18 -10.09
N GLY A 70 7.21 -1.27 -9.45
CA GLY A 70 7.97 -0.19 -10.09
C GLY A 70 7.26 1.16 -10.18
N TYR A 71 5.96 1.24 -9.85
CA TYR A 71 5.16 2.45 -9.98
C TYR A 71 4.50 2.89 -8.67
N LEU A 72 4.58 4.19 -8.36
CA LEU A 72 3.84 4.81 -7.27
C LEU A 72 2.67 5.63 -7.82
N ALA A 73 1.48 5.47 -7.25
CA ALA A 73 0.35 6.33 -7.54
C ALA A 73 0.68 7.75 -7.08
N THR A 74 0.44 8.75 -7.93
CA THR A 74 0.62 10.17 -7.54
C THR A 74 -0.68 10.84 -7.14
N LEU A 75 -1.81 10.36 -7.68
CA LEU A 75 -3.16 10.85 -7.38
C LEU A 75 -4.16 9.70 -7.35
N ARG A 76 -5.24 9.86 -6.59
CA ARG A 76 -6.29 8.85 -6.40
C ARG A 76 -7.43 9.03 -7.41
N PRO A 77 -8.22 8.00 -7.72
CA PRO A 77 -9.42 8.15 -8.54
C PRO A 77 -10.37 9.23 -8.00
N ALA A 78 -10.96 10.03 -8.89
CA ALA A 78 -11.94 11.04 -8.51
C ALA A 78 -13.36 10.46 -8.51
N TYR A 79 -13.97 10.39 -7.34
CA TYR A 79 -15.35 9.93 -7.20
C TYR A 79 -16.03 10.58 -5.99
N ALA A 80 -17.35 10.49 -5.95
CA ALA A 80 -18.14 10.70 -4.74
C ALA A 80 -18.66 9.37 -4.22
N THR A 81 -18.55 9.14 -2.92
CA THR A 81 -18.97 7.91 -2.25
C THR A 81 -20.44 8.01 -1.87
N GLN A 82 -21.23 6.99 -2.22
CA GLN A 82 -22.62 6.89 -1.80
C GLN A 82 -22.72 6.41 -0.35
N LEU A 83 -23.86 6.68 0.29
CA LEU A 83 -24.07 6.33 1.71
C LEU A 83 -23.99 4.82 1.97
N ASP A 84 -24.46 4.02 1.01
CA ASP A 84 -24.50 2.56 1.01
C ASP A 84 -23.29 1.91 0.31
N ALA A 85 -22.26 2.70 -0.01
CA ALA A 85 -21.11 2.19 -0.75
C ALA A 85 -20.38 1.07 0.04
N PRO A 86 -20.12 -0.09 -0.59
CA PRO A 86 -19.39 -1.16 0.06
C PRO A 86 -17.93 -0.76 0.31
N PHE A 87 -17.25 -1.49 1.19
CA PHE A 87 -15.79 -1.36 1.33
C PHE A 87 -15.10 -1.75 0.03
N LEU A 88 -14.13 -0.95 -0.37
CA LEU A 88 -13.25 -1.32 -1.48
C LEU A 88 -12.21 -2.34 -1.00
N PRO A 89 -11.82 -3.30 -1.86
CA PRO A 89 -10.69 -4.18 -1.58
C PRO A 89 -9.45 -3.38 -1.20
N PHE A 90 -8.63 -3.88 -0.27
CA PHE A 90 -7.38 -3.21 0.11
C PHE A 90 -6.39 -3.27 -1.05
N ARG A 91 -6.28 -2.17 -1.79
CA ARG A 91 -5.35 -1.96 -2.92
C ARG A 91 -4.89 -0.51 -2.91
N GLY A 92 -3.75 -0.25 -3.57
CA GLY A 92 -3.36 1.10 -3.94
C GLY A 92 -4.07 1.50 -5.22
N TYR A 93 -5.06 2.40 -5.14
CA TYR A 93 -5.82 2.88 -6.30
C TYR A 93 -5.23 4.18 -6.86
N ALA A 94 -4.78 4.15 -8.11
CA ALA A 94 -4.34 5.31 -8.87
C ALA A 94 -5.45 5.83 -9.81
N ALA A 95 -5.51 7.14 -10.02
CA ALA A 95 -6.38 7.74 -11.02
C ALA A 95 -5.99 7.25 -12.42
N VAL A 96 -6.96 6.78 -13.19
CA VAL A 96 -6.78 6.29 -14.56
C VAL A 96 -7.85 6.88 -15.47
N GLY A 97 -7.48 7.14 -16.71
CA GLY A 97 -8.44 7.50 -17.73
C GLY A 97 -7.78 7.64 -19.08
N LYS A 98 -8.19 8.65 -19.85
CA LYS A 98 -7.69 8.88 -21.19
C LYS A 98 -7.32 10.34 -21.43
N LEU A 99 -6.26 10.51 -22.22
CA LEU A 99 -5.78 11.79 -22.74
C LEU A 99 -5.38 11.57 -24.21
N ASP A 100 -5.89 12.37 -25.13
CA ASP A 100 -5.61 12.28 -26.58
C ASP A 100 -5.76 10.85 -27.15
N ASN A 101 -6.89 10.20 -26.86
CA ASN A 101 -7.21 8.80 -27.22
C ASN A 101 -6.29 7.71 -26.60
N ARG A 102 -5.32 8.07 -25.76
CA ARG A 102 -4.41 7.13 -25.09
C ARG A 102 -4.84 6.91 -23.64
N ARG A 103 -4.68 5.68 -23.14
CA ARG A 103 -4.90 5.38 -21.72
C ARG A 103 -3.71 5.88 -20.90
N VAL A 104 -4.02 6.64 -19.86
CA VAL A 104 -3.03 7.25 -18.97
C VAL A 104 -3.40 7.01 -17.52
N VAL A 105 -2.40 7.02 -16.65
CA VAL A 105 -2.54 6.84 -15.20
C VAL A 105 -1.70 7.87 -14.46
N SER A 106 -2.21 8.37 -13.32
CA SER A 106 -1.48 9.25 -12.42
C SER A 106 -0.48 8.45 -11.59
N ALA A 107 0.73 8.35 -12.10
CA ALA A 107 1.77 7.53 -11.51
C ALA A 107 3.17 8.10 -11.77
N TYR A 108 4.07 7.78 -10.85
CA TYR A 108 5.48 8.07 -10.94
C TYR A 108 6.22 6.75 -11.08
N ALA A 109 7.07 6.67 -12.12
CA ALA A 109 7.99 5.58 -12.39
C ALA A 109 9.43 6.11 -12.23
N PRO A 110 10.00 6.03 -11.03
CA PRO A 110 11.33 6.56 -10.73
C PRO A 110 12.39 5.58 -11.22
N PRO A 111 13.66 6.03 -11.35
CA PRO A 111 14.79 5.11 -11.44
C PRO A 111 15.00 4.47 -10.06
N PHE A 112 14.05 3.66 -9.61
CA PHE A 112 14.21 2.85 -8.43
C PHE A 112 15.10 1.67 -8.78
N VAL A 113 16.01 1.32 -7.87
CA VAL A 113 16.61 -0.01 -7.89
C VAL A 113 15.46 -0.99 -7.71
N GLN A 114 15.25 -1.89 -8.68
CA GLN A 114 14.31 -2.98 -8.49
C GLN A 114 14.99 -4.01 -7.60
N PRO A 115 14.36 -4.43 -6.48
CA PRO A 115 14.89 -5.53 -5.71
C PRO A 115 14.88 -6.81 -6.57
N PRO A 116 15.76 -7.78 -6.27
CA PRO A 116 15.70 -9.09 -6.93
C PRO A 116 14.28 -9.66 -6.81
N SER A 117 13.78 -10.24 -7.91
CA SER A 117 12.46 -10.89 -7.93
C SER A 117 12.45 -12.06 -6.95
N MET A 118 11.84 -11.86 -5.78
CA MET A 118 11.56 -12.91 -4.82
C MET A 118 10.05 -13.23 -4.83
N PRO A 119 9.67 -14.51 -4.71
CA PRO A 119 8.27 -14.84 -4.52
C PRO A 119 7.78 -14.28 -3.16
N GLU A 120 6.71 -13.49 -3.22
CA GLU A 120 6.08 -12.86 -2.05
C GLU A 120 4.91 -13.73 -1.54
N TYR A 121 4.94 -14.09 -0.26
CA TYR A 121 3.90 -14.87 0.40
C TYR A 121 3.28 -14.08 1.54
N PHE A 122 1.97 -14.23 1.66
CA PHE A 122 1.16 -13.53 2.65
C PHE A 122 0.62 -14.59 3.58
N LEU A 123 1.17 -14.66 4.79
CA LEU A 123 0.49 -15.40 5.84
C LEU A 123 -0.74 -14.58 6.26
N PRO A 124 -1.89 -15.23 6.51
CA PRO A 124 -3.15 -14.54 6.75
C PRO A 124 -2.94 -13.44 7.77
N LEU A 125 -3.09 -12.21 7.28
CA LEU A 125 -3.06 -11.03 8.10
C LEU A 125 -4.33 -11.05 8.95
N ASP A 126 -4.16 -10.81 10.24
CA ASP A 126 -5.23 -10.33 11.12
C ASP A 126 -6.03 -9.24 10.36
N PRO A 127 -7.38 -9.17 10.47
CA PRO A 127 -8.14 -8.05 9.93
C PRO A 127 -7.37 -6.78 10.26
N GLY A 128 -6.90 -6.09 9.22
CA GLY A 128 -6.19 -4.83 9.41
C GLY A 128 -7.03 -3.88 10.27
N PRO A 129 -6.53 -2.69 10.63
CA PRO A 129 -7.23 -1.75 11.52
C PRO A 129 -8.63 -1.28 11.05
N PHE A 130 -9.10 -1.78 9.90
CA PHE A 130 -10.38 -1.52 9.26
C PHE A 130 -11.34 -2.73 9.24
N GLY A 131 -11.02 -3.85 9.89
CA GLY A 131 -12.02 -4.78 10.43
C GLY A 131 -12.79 -5.70 9.46
N SER A 132 -12.27 -6.06 8.29
CA SER A 132 -12.92 -7.06 7.43
C SER A 132 -12.03 -8.29 7.19
N THR A 133 -12.43 -9.44 7.72
CA THR A 133 -12.02 -10.77 7.25
C THR A 133 -13.03 -11.27 6.21
N PRO A 134 -12.62 -11.97 5.14
CA PRO A 134 -13.39 -13.13 4.70
C PRO A 134 -13.44 -14.10 5.88
N ASP A 135 -14.65 -14.47 6.31
CA ASP A 135 -14.95 -15.58 7.21
C ASP A 135 -13.74 -16.39 7.74
N GLY A 136 -13.50 -16.30 9.05
CA GLY A 136 -12.43 -17.01 9.77
C GLY A 136 -12.56 -18.55 9.79
N SER A 137 -13.16 -19.15 8.77
CA SER A 137 -13.32 -20.59 8.54
C SER A 137 -12.21 -21.18 7.64
N GLY A 138 -11.30 -20.35 7.13
CA GLY A 138 -10.14 -20.83 6.37
C GLY A 138 -9.15 -21.59 7.26
N MET A 139 -9.35 -22.91 7.41
CA MET A 139 -8.25 -23.84 7.66
C MET A 139 -7.07 -23.42 6.79
N PHE A 140 -5.87 -23.37 7.38
CA PHE A 140 -4.64 -23.44 6.59
C PHE A 140 -4.78 -24.68 5.70
N PRO A 141 -4.83 -24.59 4.36
CA PRO A 141 -4.24 -25.67 3.61
C PRO A 141 -2.79 -25.70 4.07
N GLU A 142 -2.30 -26.86 4.52
CA GLU A 142 -0.86 -27.07 4.61
C GLU A 142 -0.24 -26.45 3.37
N PRO A 143 0.77 -25.57 3.52
CA PRO A 143 1.22 -24.89 2.35
C PRO A 143 1.93 -25.92 1.47
N ASP A 144 1.38 -26.17 0.29
CA ASP A 144 2.16 -26.34 -0.94
C ASP A 144 2.97 -25.04 -1.14
N MET A 145 3.85 -24.69 -0.19
CA MET A 145 4.83 -23.64 -0.35
C MET A 145 5.82 -24.20 -1.38
N PRO A 146 5.94 -23.58 -2.56
CA PRO A 146 7.04 -23.89 -3.47
C PRO A 146 8.34 -23.87 -2.67
N ARG A 147 9.24 -24.82 -2.91
CA ARG A 147 10.60 -24.72 -2.34
C ARG A 147 11.13 -23.34 -2.70
N ALA A 148 11.62 -22.60 -1.71
CA ALA A 148 12.33 -21.36 -2.02
C ALA A 148 13.45 -21.74 -2.98
N GLY A 149 13.44 -21.19 -4.19
CA GLY A 149 14.61 -21.29 -5.08
C GLY A 149 15.79 -20.58 -4.42
N GLU A 150 16.95 -20.56 -5.09
CA GLU A 150 18.17 -19.88 -4.60
C GLU A 150 17.94 -18.40 -4.19
N GLY A 151 16.85 -17.78 -4.65
CA GLY A 151 16.47 -16.40 -4.39
C GLY A 151 15.73 -16.09 -3.08
N GLY A 152 15.35 -17.05 -2.22
CA GLY A 152 14.71 -16.75 -0.92
C GLY A 152 13.20 -16.43 -0.95
N LEU A 153 12.66 -15.97 0.18
CA LEU A 153 11.22 -15.80 0.46
C LEU A 153 10.91 -14.39 1.01
N SER A 154 9.85 -13.73 0.54
CA SER A 154 9.32 -12.53 1.21
C SER A 154 8.02 -12.84 1.94
N LEU A 155 7.90 -12.45 3.21
CA LEU A 155 6.76 -12.73 4.07
C LEU A 155 6.20 -11.45 4.67
N MET A 156 4.89 -11.22 4.59
CA MET A 156 4.23 -10.11 5.31
C MET A 156 3.51 -10.61 6.55
N LEU A 157 3.79 -9.99 7.71
CA LEU A 157 3.23 -10.33 9.01
C LEU A 157 2.66 -9.08 9.70
N SER A 158 1.54 -9.25 10.41
CA SER A 158 1.06 -8.27 11.39
C SER A 158 1.70 -8.54 12.75
N GLY A 159 1.97 -7.50 13.54
CA GLY A 159 2.39 -7.66 14.94
C GLY A 159 1.46 -8.57 15.78
N ASN A 160 0.17 -8.67 15.41
CA ASN A 160 -0.79 -9.52 16.11
C ASN A 160 -0.61 -11.02 15.82
N PHE A 161 0.10 -11.39 14.75
CA PHE A 161 0.45 -12.79 14.45
C PHE A 161 1.13 -13.47 15.65
N PHE A 162 1.89 -12.71 16.44
CA PHE A 162 2.65 -13.19 17.58
C PHE A 162 1.83 -13.44 18.85
N HIS A 163 0.53 -13.11 18.84
CA HIS A 163 -0.40 -13.53 19.90
C HIS A 163 -0.83 -14.99 19.77
N ARG A 164 -0.61 -15.62 18.62
CA ARG A 164 -0.94 -17.04 18.43
C ARG A 164 0.03 -17.93 19.19
N GLU A 165 -0.49 -18.99 19.78
CA GLU A 165 0.32 -20.01 20.46
C GLU A 165 1.27 -20.73 19.49
N ASP A 166 0.80 -21.01 18.27
CA ASP A 166 1.54 -21.75 17.23
C ASP A 166 2.54 -20.90 16.42
N ALA A 167 2.62 -19.58 16.67
CA ALA A 167 3.43 -18.65 15.87
C ALA A 167 4.89 -19.10 15.73
N GLY A 168 5.50 -19.59 16.81
CA GLY A 168 6.89 -20.08 16.79
C GLY A 168 7.07 -21.32 15.89
N SER A 169 6.11 -22.25 15.94
CA SER A 169 6.11 -23.47 15.12
C SER A 169 5.98 -23.13 13.64
N VAL A 170 5.09 -22.19 13.29
CA VAL A 170 4.92 -21.70 11.92
C VAL A 170 6.20 -21.06 11.40
N LEU A 171 6.81 -20.15 12.17
CA LEU A 171 8.05 -19.48 11.77
C LEU A 171 9.22 -20.47 11.64
N GLY A 172 9.29 -21.49 12.50
CA GLY A 172 10.27 -22.58 12.42
C GLY A 172 10.18 -23.34 11.10
N ARG A 173 8.96 -23.77 10.71
CA ARG A 173 8.72 -24.43 9.41
C ARG A 173 9.05 -23.54 8.22
N VAL A 174 8.67 -22.26 8.29
CA VAL A 174 8.99 -21.28 7.23
C VAL A 174 10.51 -21.15 7.05
N ARG A 175 11.25 -21.04 8.16
CA ARG A 175 12.70 -20.97 8.14
C ARG A 175 13.33 -22.24 7.55
N GLU A 176 12.89 -23.42 8.00
CA GLU A 176 13.40 -24.71 7.52
C GLU A 176 13.19 -24.86 6.00
N HIS A 177 11.98 -24.57 5.53
CA HIS A 177 11.61 -24.69 4.11
C HIS A 177 12.34 -23.71 3.18
N SER A 178 12.76 -22.56 3.71
CA SER A 178 13.44 -21.49 2.96
C SER A 178 14.96 -21.46 3.15
N GLY A 179 15.51 -22.36 3.95
CA GLY A 179 16.92 -22.31 4.36
C GLY A 179 17.28 -21.05 5.17
N GLY A 180 16.28 -20.35 5.72
CA GLY A 180 16.45 -19.11 6.48
C GLY A 180 16.58 -17.84 5.63
N ASN A 181 16.57 -17.93 4.30
CA ASN A 181 16.57 -16.75 3.42
C ASN A 181 15.16 -16.17 3.32
N VAL A 182 14.70 -15.53 4.40
CA VAL A 182 13.37 -14.93 4.50
C VAL A 182 13.47 -13.47 4.91
N ARG A 183 12.81 -12.65 4.11
CA ARG A 183 12.60 -11.24 4.33
C ARG A 183 11.21 -11.01 4.91
N VAL A 184 11.13 -10.42 6.09
CA VAL A 184 9.88 -10.26 6.82
C VAL A 184 9.45 -8.80 6.84
N TYR A 185 8.36 -8.49 6.15
CA TYR A 185 7.65 -7.21 6.26
C TYR A 185 6.73 -7.23 7.47
N LEU A 186 7.10 -6.54 8.55
CA LEU A 186 6.37 -6.54 9.82
C LEU A 186 5.54 -5.26 9.97
N ILE A 187 4.24 -5.37 9.77
CA ILE A 187 3.29 -4.25 9.93
C ILE A 187 3.04 -4.00 11.41
N ALA A 188 3.14 -2.73 11.82
CA ALA A 188 2.97 -2.28 13.20
C ALA A 188 3.82 -3.14 14.17
N PRO A 189 5.16 -3.04 14.09
CA PRO A 189 6.04 -3.91 14.84
C PRO A 189 5.91 -3.67 16.35
N THR A 190 6.16 -4.73 17.12
CA THR A 190 6.41 -4.66 18.56
C THR A 190 7.82 -5.15 18.87
N PRO A 191 8.46 -4.70 19.97
CA PRO A 191 9.78 -5.19 20.34
C PRO A 191 9.79 -6.71 20.57
N GLN A 192 8.68 -7.28 21.05
CA GLN A 192 8.54 -8.72 21.26
C GLN A 192 8.48 -9.50 19.93
N ALA A 193 7.73 -9.00 18.95
CA ALA A 193 7.68 -9.60 17.62
C ALA A 193 9.05 -9.60 16.94
N VAL A 194 9.77 -8.48 17.03
CA VAL A 194 11.15 -8.35 16.52
C VAL A 194 12.07 -9.39 17.16
N ARG A 195 12.08 -9.50 18.49
CA ARG A 195 12.92 -10.48 19.20
C ARG A 195 12.58 -11.91 18.80
N ARG A 196 11.30 -12.25 18.68
CA ARG A 196 10.87 -13.60 18.34
C ARG A 196 11.26 -14.01 16.90
N LEU A 197 11.13 -13.10 15.93
CA LEU A 197 11.64 -13.33 14.58
C LEU A 197 13.15 -13.57 14.58
N TRP A 198 13.87 -12.72 15.33
CA TRP A 198 15.31 -12.84 15.48
C TRP A 198 15.70 -14.19 16.09
N GLU A 199 15.10 -14.60 17.20
CA GLU A 199 15.38 -15.86 17.90
C GLU A 199 15.18 -17.10 17.03
N VAL A 200 14.14 -17.09 16.17
CA VAL A 200 13.88 -18.19 15.22
C VAL A 200 14.88 -18.19 14.06
N GLY A 201 15.63 -17.10 13.84
CA GLY A 201 16.63 -17.01 12.78
C GLY A 201 16.14 -16.30 11.51
N LEU A 202 14.98 -15.64 11.56
CA LEU A 202 14.48 -14.77 10.49
C LEU A 202 15.03 -13.36 10.72
N LYS A 203 16.19 -13.08 10.13
CA LYS A 203 16.98 -11.89 10.47
C LYS A 203 16.64 -10.65 9.66
N GLU A 204 16.22 -10.79 8.39
CA GLU A 204 15.94 -9.66 7.50
C GLU A 204 14.54 -9.10 7.78
N ILE A 205 14.41 -8.26 8.82
CA ILE A 205 13.12 -7.75 9.30
C ILE A 205 12.94 -6.29 8.89
N ARG A 206 11.85 -6.00 8.17
CA ARG A 206 11.50 -4.67 7.67
C ARG A 206 10.19 -4.19 8.31
N PRO A 207 10.25 -3.30 9.31
CA PRO A 207 9.10 -2.57 9.80
C PRO A 207 8.32 -1.91 8.66
N VAL A 208 6.99 -2.06 8.66
CA VAL A 208 6.11 -1.47 7.64
C VAL A 208 5.06 -0.57 8.26
N PHE A 209 4.97 0.67 7.77
CA PHE A 209 3.98 1.65 8.19
C PHE A 209 3.79 2.76 7.14
N PRO A 210 2.60 3.41 7.07
CA PRO A 210 2.32 4.44 6.07
C PRO A 210 2.56 5.88 6.56
N SER A 211 3.01 6.07 7.80
CA SER A 211 3.09 7.38 8.44
C SER A 211 4.18 7.41 9.52
N ALA A 212 5.07 8.38 9.43
CA ALA A 212 6.03 8.78 10.45
C ALA A 212 5.47 9.84 11.42
N GLN A 213 4.31 10.44 11.15
CA GLN A 213 3.62 11.29 12.13
C GLN A 213 3.02 10.47 13.28
N PRO A 214 3.33 10.79 14.56
CA PRO A 214 2.77 10.05 15.71
C PRO A 214 1.24 10.06 15.77
N THR A 215 0.61 11.18 15.44
CA THR A 215 -0.86 11.34 15.46
C THR A 215 -1.53 10.44 14.43
N CYS A 216 -1.05 10.43 13.18
CA CYS A 216 -1.56 9.58 12.13
C CYS A 216 -1.28 8.09 12.41
N TYR A 217 -0.05 7.77 12.83
CA TYR A 217 0.31 6.40 13.19
C TYR A 217 -0.56 5.84 14.32
N ASN A 218 -0.74 6.60 15.41
CA ASN A 218 -1.58 6.19 16.54
C ASN A 218 -3.02 5.96 16.10
N ARG A 219 -3.60 6.83 15.26
CA ARG A 219 -4.96 6.60 14.75
C ARG A 219 -5.11 5.26 14.02
N LEU A 220 -4.06 4.78 13.34
CA LEU A 220 -4.10 3.46 12.70
C LEU A 220 -3.98 2.31 13.70
N PHE A 221 -3.12 2.42 14.72
CA PHE A 221 -2.68 1.26 15.50
C PHE A 221 -2.94 1.32 17.02
N GLU A 222 -3.48 2.42 17.55
CA GLU A 222 -3.68 2.64 19.00
C GLU A 222 -4.51 1.54 19.66
N LYS A 223 -5.62 1.12 19.03
CA LYS A 223 -6.51 0.07 19.54
C LYS A 223 -5.86 -1.31 19.70
N SER A 224 -4.62 -1.46 19.28
CA SER A 224 -3.86 -2.70 19.37
C SER A 224 -2.63 -2.62 20.26
N GLY A 225 -2.47 -1.55 21.05
CA GLY A 225 -1.29 -1.36 21.91
C GLY A 225 0.01 -1.10 21.15
N ARG A 226 -0.08 -0.84 19.83
CA ARG A 226 1.03 -0.67 18.90
C ARG A 226 1.15 0.80 18.50
N ASP A 227 1.22 1.68 19.49
CA ASP A 227 1.37 3.12 19.27
C ASP A 227 2.77 3.49 18.73
N PHE A 228 2.97 4.78 18.46
CA PHE A 228 4.23 5.29 17.93
C PHE A 228 5.40 5.11 18.90
N SER A 229 5.15 5.06 20.21
CA SER A 229 6.20 4.75 21.20
C SER A 229 6.69 3.32 21.04
N THR A 230 5.76 2.37 20.84
CA THR A 230 6.05 0.98 20.53
C THR A 230 6.79 0.82 19.20
N LEU A 231 6.45 1.62 18.17
CA LEU A 231 7.23 1.66 16.93
C LEU A 231 8.69 2.04 17.21
N LYS A 232 8.94 3.17 17.90
CA LYS A 232 10.30 3.62 18.23
C LYS A 232 11.10 2.58 19.00
N LYS A 233 10.48 1.92 20.00
CA LYS A 233 11.11 0.83 20.75
C LYS A 233 11.45 -0.37 19.85
N SER A 234 10.62 -0.66 18.85
CA SER A 234 10.86 -1.74 17.89
C SER A 234 12.02 -1.41 16.95
N LEU A 235 12.08 -0.17 16.44
CA LEU A 235 13.21 0.30 15.63
C LEU A 235 14.53 0.28 16.43
N THR A 236 14.49 0.71 17.70
CA THR A 236 15.64 0.65 18.61
C THR A 236 16.10 -0.79 18.82
N ALA A 237 15.18 -1.73 19.00
CA ALA A 237 15.51 -3.14 19.15
C ALA A 237 16.15 -3.71 17.86
N LEU A 238 15.67 -3.32 16.68
CA LEU A 238 16.26 -3.73 15.41
C LEU A 238 17.68 -3.18 15.23
N GLN A 239 17.96 -1.94 15.62
CA GLN A 239 19.32 -1.36 15.56
C GLN A 239 20.35 -2.12 16.44
N GLN A 240 19.91 -2.82 17.49
CA GLN A 240 20.79 -3.66 18.31
C GLN A 240 21.18 -4.96 17.59
N PHE A 241 20.38 -5.37 16.61
CA PHE A 241 20.51 -6.64 15.90
C PHE A 241 21.09 -6.47 14.50
N GLU A 242 20.72 -5.39 13.80
CA GLU A 242 21.16 -5.05 12.45
C GLU A 242 22.00 -3.76 12.47
N GLY A 243 23.14 -3.76 11.76
CA GLY A 243 23.98 -2.56 11.65
C GLY A 243 23.35 -1.45 10.79
N ASN A 244 22.50 -1.81 9.82
CA ASN A 244 21.83 -0.87 8.92
C ASN A 244 20.32 -1.16 8.94
N LEU A 245 19.51 -0.19 9.38
CA LEU A 245 18.07 -0.35 9.47
C LEU A 245 17.39 -0.10 8.12
N GLU A 246 16.53 -1.04 7.71
CA GLU A 246 15.69 -0.93 6.51
C GLU A 246 14.19 -0.92 6.87
N ILE A 247 13.38 -0.12 6.18
CA ILE A 247 11.93 -0.05 6.43
C ILE A 247 11.10 -0.14 5.16
N GLY A 248 9.87 -0.62 5.28
CA GLY A 248 8.83 -0.44 4.26
C GLY A 248 7.96 0.77 4.57
N TYR A 249 7.78 1.66 3.60
CA TYR A 249 6.99 2.88 3.76
C TYR A 249 5.83 2.93 2.77
N GLY A 250 4.61 2.90 3.31
CA GLY A 250 3.38 2.90 2.54
C GLY A 250 3.07 4.28 1.97
N VAL A 251 3.11 4.41 0.65
CA VAL A 251 2.83 5.65 -0.08
C VAL A 251 1.33 5.83 -0.25
N PHE A 252 0.82 6.97 0.20
CA PHE A 252 -0.56 7.40 0.04
C PHE A 252 -0.62 8.87 -0.41
N PRO A 253 -1.04 9.16 -1.65
CA PRO A 253 -1.20 10.52 -2.14
C PRO A 253 -2.07 11.40 -1.25
N GLY A 254 -1.52 12.54 -0.85
CA GLY A 254 -2.14 13.50 0.06
C GLY A 254 -1.71 13.35 1.52
N LEU A 255 -1.19 12.18 1.94
CA LEU A 255 -0.56 12.00 3.24
C LEU A 255 0.96 12.07 3.10
N THR A 256 1.54 11.20 2.28
CA THR A 256 3.01 11.04 2.15
C THR A 256 3.70 12.31 1.66
N ASP A 257 3.06 13.08 0.78
CA ASP A 257 3.53 14.33 0.22
C ASP A 257 3.00 15.58 0.95
N HIS A 258 2.41 15.42 2.13
CA HIS A 258 2.03 16.54 2.98
C HIS A 258 3.23 17.05 3.78
N PRO A 259 3.50 18.37 3.87
CA PRO A 259 4.71 18.92 4.49
C PRO A 259 5.02 18.41 5.90
N THR A 260 4.00 18.17 6.73
CA THR A 260 4.19 17.63 8.09
C THR A 260 4.63 16.17 8.09
N GLU A 261 4.17 15.38 7.13
CA GLU A 261 4.60 13.99 6.94
C GLU A 261 6.03 13.94 6.41
N ILE A 262 6.37 14.81 5.46
CA ILE A 262 7.74 14.93 4.93
C ILE A 262 8.73 15.25 6.06
N ALA A 263 8.40 16.24 6.89
CA ALA A 263 9.23 16.61 8.04
C ALA A 263 9.36 15.45 9.05
N ALA A 264 8.25 14.78 9.39
CA ALA A 264 8.25 13.65 10.31
C ALA A 264 9.06 12.46 9.76
N PHE A 265 8.91 12.15 8.48
CA PHE A 265 9.65 11.10 7.79
C PHE A 265 11.16 11.39 7.80
N ARG A 266 11.58 12.61 7.43
CA ARG A 266 12.99 13.01 7.47
C ARG A 266 13.59 12.90 8.86
N HIS A 267 12.84 13.34 9.88
CA HIS A 267 13.26 13.23 11.27
C HIS A 267 13.41 11.77 11.71
N LEU A 268 12.43 10.91 11.41
CA LEU A 268 12.47 9.49 11.74
C LEU A 268 13.67 8.79 11.09
N VAL A 269 13.85 8.99 9.77
CA VAL A 269 14.93 8.38 9.00
C VAL A 269 16.30 8.77 9.55
N SER A 270 16.49 10.07 9.84
CA SER A 270 17.75 10.57 10.40
C SER A 270 18.00 10.06 11.82
N THR A 271 16.96 10.01 12.66
CA THR A 271 17.05 9.59 14.06
C THR A 271 17.45 8.12 14.20
N PHE A 272 16.90 7.25 13.34
CA PHE A 272 17.15 5.81 13.40
C PHE A 272 18.20 5.33 12.41
N GLY A 273 18.90 6.24 11.70
CA GLY A 273 19.93 5.87 10.74
C GLY A 273 19.43 4.92 9.66
N ILE A 274 18.19 5.12 9.19
CA ILE A 274 17.58 4.27 8.17
C ILE A 274 18.33 4.50 6.85
N THR A 275 18.85 3.43 6.26
CA THR A 275 19.68 3.49 5.04
C THR A 275 18.91 3.15 3.78
N ARG A 276 17.82 2.39 3.90
CA ARG A 276 17.00 1.98 2.76
C ARG A 276 15.51 1.98 3.08
N VAL A 277 14.72 2.51 2.16
CA VAL A 277 13.26 2.65 2.29
C VAL A 277 12.57 2.01 1.11
N TYR A 278 11.80 0.95 1.37
CA TYR A 278 11.02 0.22 0.39
C TYR A 278 9.63 0.83 0.26
N LEU A 279 9.40 1.51 -0.85
CA LEU A 279 8.18 2.21 -1.18
C LEU A 279 7.20 1.29 -1.91
N PHE A 280 5.94 1.37 -1.52
CA PHE A 280 4.84 0.68 -2.19
C PHE A 280 3.55 1.49 -2.03
N ASN A 281 2.59 1.29 -2.92
CA ASN A 281 1.29 1.93 -2.79
C ASN A 281 0.55 1.33 -1.60
N TRP A 282 0.22 2.14 -0.59
CA TRP A 282 -0.42 1.65 0.62
C TRP A 282 -1.79 1.03 0.28
N PRO A 283 -1.99 -0.28 0.55
CA PRO A 283 -3.22 -0.95 0.22
C PRO A 283 -4.30 -0.59 1.24
N ALA A 284 -5.27 0.24 0.85
CA ALA A 284 -6.36 0.66 1.73
C ALA A 284 -7.61 1.02 0.94
N ASP A 285 -8.78 0.89 1.59
CA ASP A 285 -9.95 1.64 1.15
C ASP A 285 -9.63 3.16 1.33
N PRO A 286 -9.60 3.94 0.25
CA PRO A 286 -9.13 5.32 0.33
C PRO A 286 -10.02 6.23 1.17
N ASP A 287 -11.34 5.96 1.26
CA ASP A 287 -12.27 6.78 2.02
C ASP A 287 -12.09 6.50 3.51
N ARG A 288 -12.02 5.21 3.87
CA ARG A 288 -11.81 4.77 5.25
C ARG A 288 -10.46 5.21 5.79
N PHE A 289 -9.42 5.18 4.96
CA PHE A 289 -8.11 5.67 5.35
C PHE A 289 -8.11 7.17 5.66
N VAL A 290 -8.73 7.97 4.77
CA VAL A 290 -8.88 9.42 4.96
C VAL A 290 -9.69 9.74 6.21
N ASP A 291 -10.82 9.05 6.43
CA ASP A 291 -11.69 9.25 7.59
C ASP A 291 -10.97 8.88 8.88
N ARG A 292 -10.36 7.70 8.94
CA ARG A 292 -9.68 7.17 10.13
C ARG A 292 -8.53 8.06 10.58
N LEU A 293 -7.79 8.62 9.62
CA LEU A 293 -6.68 9.51 9.89
C LEU A 293 -7.10 10.98 10.01
N HIS A 294 -8.36 11.31 9.79
CA HIS A 294 -8.88 12.68 9.69
C HIS A 294 -8.09 13.55 8.70
N LEU A 295 -7.69 12.98 7.55
CA LEU A 295 -6.86 13.71 6.57
C LEU A 295 -7.60 14.91 5.95
N PHE A 296 -8.93 14.93 6.02
CA PHE A 296 -9.74 16.07 5.60
C PHE A 296 -9.47 17.36 6.40
N GLN A 297 -8.83 17.26 7.58
CA GLN A 297 -8.43 18.39 8.41
C GLN A 297 -7.04 18.95 8.03
N LEU A 298 -6.26 18.22 7.23
CA LEU A 298 -4.93 18.67 6.84
C LEU A 298 -5.03 19.87 5.88
N PRO A 299 -4.09 20.83 5.96
CA PRO A 299 -3.91 21.83 4.92
C PRO A 299 -3.82 21.18 3.53
N ARG A 300 -4.46 21.79 2.54
CA ARG A 300 -4.52 21.26 1.16
C ARG A 300 -3.24 21.53 0.36
N THR A 301 -2.13 21.75 1.04
CA THR A 301 -0.81 21.97 0.44
C THR A 301 -0.09 20.64 0.41
N HIS A 302 0.10 20.10 -0.78
CA HIS A 302 0.78 18.83 -1.03
C HIS A 302 1.83 19.04 -2.09
N LEU A 303 2.98 18.41 -1.92
CA LEU A 303 4.11 18.55 -2.81
C LEU A 303 3.95 17.74 -4.11
N GLY A 304 3.17 16.66 -4.08
CA GLY A 304 3.11 15.63 -5.11
C GLY A 304 4.16 14.55 -4.89
N ILE A 305 3.80 13.27 -5.10
CA ILE A 305 4.64 12.10 -4.81
C ILE A 305 5.98 12.12 -5.58
N ARG A 306 6.00 12.58 -6.85
CA ARG A 306 7.24 12.72 -7.62
C ARG A 306 8.22 13.66 -6.92
N ARG A 307 7.77 14.88 -6.64
CA ARG A 307 8.59 15.93 -6.03
C ARG A 307 8.99 15.57 -4.60
N TRP A 308 8.11 14.89 -3.86
CA TRP A 308 8.45 14.31 -2.56
C TRP A 308 9.64 13.36 -2.67
N ALA A 309 9.63 12.40 -3.60
CA ALA A 309 10.75 11.47 -3.75
C ALA A 309 12.06 12.17 -4.15
N GLU A 310 11.98 13.21 -4.99
CA GLU A 310 13.13 14.06 -5.36
C GLU A 310 13.67 14.83 -4.15
N GLU A 311 12.77 15.42 -3.34
CA GLU A 311 13.14 16.14 -2.12
C GLU A 311 13.82 15.20 -1.11
N ILE A 312 13.27 13.99 -0.90
CA ILE A 312 13.85 13.01 0.01
C ILE A 312 15.25 12.59 -0.45
N ARG A 313 15.45 12.32 -1.75
CA ARG A 313 16.78 11.99 -2.29
C ARG A 313 17.79 13.12 -2.11
N GLY A 314 17.36 14.37 -2.29
CA GLY A 314 18.22 15.54 -2.10
C GLY A 314 18.53 15.81 -0.62
N ALA A 315 17.55 15.65 0.26
CA ALA A 315 17.68 15.94 1.69
C ALA A 315 18.36 14.82 2.48
N LEU A 316 18.33 13.58 2.00
CA LEU A 316 18.86 12.39 2.66
C LEU A 316 19.72 11.57 1.68
N PRO A 317 20.91 12.08 1.27
CA PRO A 317 21.72 11.47 0.21
C PRO A 317 22.26 10.06 0.55
N GLY A 318 22.33 9.69 1.83
CA GLY A 318 22.72 8.35 2.28
C GLY A 318 21.58 7.33 2.30
N VAL A 319 20.38 7.71 1.84
CA VAL A 319 19.17 6.88 1.92
C VAL A 319 18.75 6.42 0.53
N GLU A 320 18.73 5.10 0.34
CA GLU A 320 18.28 4.48 -0.90
C GLU A 320 16.75 4.31 -0.90
N LEU A 321 16.07 4.97 -1.84
CA LEU A 321 14.64 4.72 -2.10
C LEU A 321 14.50 3.58 -3.11
N VAL A 322 13.88 2.50 -2.69
CA VAL A 322 13.66 1.27 -3.47
C VAL A 322 12.16 1.08 -3.65
N HIS A 323 11.69 0.69 -4.82
CA HIS A 323 10.29 0.29 -4.99
C HIS A 323 10.15 -1.20 -4.78
N THR A 324 9.12 -1.60 -4.04
CA THR A 324 8.83 -3.01 -3.80
C THR A 324 7.49 -3.42 -4.41
N GLY A 325 7.42 -4.67 -4.85
CA GLY A 325 6.28 -5.26 -5.56
C GLY A 325 5.04 -5.51 -4.70
N LEU A 326 5.07 -5.05 -3.45
CA LEU A 326 3.95 -5.02 -2.50
C LEU A 326 2.71 -4.24 -2.99
N SER A 327 2.63 -3.84 -4.27
CA SER A 327 1.44 -3.26 -4.91
C SER A 327 0.38 -4.29 -5.32
N THR A 328 0.77 -5.56 -5.49
CA THR A 328 -0.12 -6.66 -5.90
C THR A 328 -0.86 -7.41 -4.77
N PRO A 329 -0.40 -7.47 -3.51
CA PRO A 329 -0.81 -8.52 -2.60
C PRO A 329 -1.90 -8.07 -1.63
N LEU A 330 -3.11 -8.06 -2.15
CA LEU A 330 -4.28 -8.52 -1.39
C LEU A 330 -5.29 -9.19 -2.34
N GLY A 331 -4.99 -9.31 -3.65
CA GLY A 331 -5.98 -9.75 -4.64
C GLY A 331 -5.98 -11.21 -4.95
N ARG A 332 -4.85 -11.77 -5.37
CA ARG A 332 -4.82 -13.19 -5.74
C ARG A 332 -5.21 -14.13 -4.59
N TRP A 333 -5.01 -13.73 -3.33
CA TRP A 333 -5.42 -14.53 -2.17
C TRP A 333 -6.90 -14.33 -1.78
N LEU A 334 -7.45 -13.12 -1.94
CA LEU A 334 -8.89 -12.86 -1.74
C LEU A 334 -9.75 -13.40 -2.90
N ASP A 335 -9.20 -13.44 -4.12
CA ASP A 335 -9.86 -13.91 -5.33
C ASP A 335 -9.71 -15.44 -5.52
N GLY A 336 -8.75 -16.06 -4.83
CA GLY A 336 -8.35 -17.47 -4.98
C GLY A 336 -9.29 -18.51 -4.37
N ASN A 337 -10.32 -18.11 -3.64
CA ASN A 337 -11.32 -19.04 -3.05
C ASN A 337 -12.72 -18.94 -3.70
N ARG A 338 -12.84 -18.37 -4.90
CA ARG A 338 -14.03 -18.55 -5.76
C ARG A 338 -13.77 -19.48 -6.94
N GLY A 339 -12.88 -20.45 -6.77
CA GLY A 339 -12.81 -21.66 -7.60
C GLY A 339 -13.88 -22.69 -7.23
N ALA A 340 -15.12 -22.27 -6.98
CA ALA A 340 -16.24 -23.17 -7.14
C ALA A 340 -16.47 -23.31 -8.64
N THR A 341 -16.09 -24.47 -9.17
CA THR A 341 -16.61 -25.07 -10.40
C THR A 341 -17.82 -24.35 -10.99
N VAL A 342 -17.60 -23.40 -11.89
CA VAL A 342 -18.55 -23.15 -12.98
C VAL A 342 -18.13 -24.14 -14.04
N GLY A 343 -18.79 -25.29 -14.00
CA GLY A 343 -18.72 -26.27 -15.06
C GLY A 343 -18.95 -25.57 -16.40
N GLN A 344 -18.08 -25.90 -17.35
CA GLN A 344 -18.39 -25.76 -18.75
C GLN A 344 -19.74 -26.44 -18.99
N SER A 345 -20.76 -25.67 -19.34
CA SER A 345 -21.86 -26.19 -20.15
C SER A 345 -21.88 -25.39 -21.45
N ARG A 346 -21.92 -26.19 -22.52
CA ARG A 346 -21.84 -25.88 -23.94
C ARG A 346 -22.78 -24.79 -24.41
#